data_AF-A0AAE0DG00-F1
#
_entry.id   AF-A0AAE0DG00-F1
#
_cell.length_a   1.000
_cell.length_b   1.000
_cell.length_c   1.000
_cell.angle_alpha   90.00
_cell.angle_beta   90.00
_cell.angle_gamma   90.00
#
_symmetry.space_group_name_H-M   'P 1'
#
loop_
_entity.id
_entity.type
_entity.pdbx_description
1 polymer ?
#
loop_
_entity_poly.entity_id
_entity_poly.type
_entity_poly.pdbx_seq_one_letter_code
_entity_poly.pdbx_strand_id
1 'polypeptide(L)'
;MPAMLEDPTAPAIYRTSGAPPYPTPTDPQIPPSITPRQVTLRDRITIASLLPFSTPTAVPPRLLTYLCNQLNLEIEKGDTYPMMTSMPATTFGTYWFQNFGAIMLLGEVGSIEEVEQMERRGERWEEVCLGSFYVKPNYPGRSSHVCNGGFLVTEAARNRGWGD
;
A
#
# COMPACT_ATOMS: atom_id res chain seq x y z
N MET A 1 15.17 -11.16 -17.17
CA MET A 1 14.37 -9.96 -16.86
C MET A 1 14.68 -9.57 -15.43
N PRO A 2 15.10 -8.32 -15.16
CA PRO A 2 15.31 -7.87 -13.79
C PRO A 2 14.00 -7.90 -13.00
N ALA A 3 14.09 -8.00 -11.68
CA ALA A 3 12.91 -7.94 -10.81
C ALA A 3 12.28 -6.54 -10.89
N MET A 4 10.95 -6.45 -10.73
CA MET A 4 10.17 -5.21 -10.78
C MET A 4 10.64 -4.10 -9.82
N LEU A 5 11.49 -4.42 -8.85
CA LEU A 5 11.90 -3.52 -7.78
C LEU A 5 12.69 -2.30 -8.27
N GLU A 6 13.26 -2.35 -9.48
CA GLU A 6 14.18 -1.31 -9.96
C GLU A 6 13.49 -0.10 -10.60
N ASP A 7 12.26 -0.24 -11.13
CA ASP A 7 11.59 0.84 -11.86
C ASP A 7 10.14 1.07 -11.36
N PRO A 8 9.88 2.14 -10.58
CA PRO A 8 8.54 2.48 -10.11
C PRO A 8 7.59 2.93 -11.24
N THR A 9 8.10 3.16 -12.45
CA THR A 9 7.30 3.51 -13.63
C THR A 9 6.92 2.29 -14.48
N ALA A 10 7.43 1.11 -14.15
CA ALA A 10 7.15 -0.11 -14.88
C ALA A 10 5.64 -0.46 -14.84
N PRO A 11 5.08 -0.94 -15.97
CA PRO A 11 3.68 -1.30 -16.02
C PRO A 11 3.39 -2.51 -15.13
N ALA A 12 2.13 -2.60 -14.71
CA ALA A 12 1.65 -3.69 -13.89
C ALA A 12 1.77 -5.01 -14.64
N ILE A 13 2.38 -6.00 -13.98
CA ILE A 13 2.55 -7.32 -14.55
C ILE A 13 1.41 -8.22 -14.08
N TYR A 14 0.64 -8.75 -15.02
CA TYR A 14 -0.46 -9.67 -14.72
C TYR A 14 -0.18 -11.09 -15.21
N ARG A 15 -0.89 -12.02 -14.59
CA ARG A 15 -0.91 -13.43 -15.01
C ARG A 15 -1.54 -13.54 -16.39
N THR A 16 -0.87 -14.18 -17.33
CA THR A 16 -1.38 -14.42 -18.70
C THR A 16 -1.52 -15.90 -19.05
N SER A 17 -1.40 -16.79 -18.06
CA SER A 17 -1.44 -18.24 -18.27
C SER A 17 -2.11 -18.97 -17.12
N GLY A 18 -2.83 -20.07 -17.40
CA GLY A 18 -3.59 -20.85 -16.43
C GLY A 18 -5.09 -20.77 -16.70
N ALA A 19 -5.92 -21.00 -15.67
CA ALA A 19 -7.37 -20.89 -15.82
C ALA A 19 -7.79 -19.41 -15.95
N PRO A 20 -8.51 -19.01 -17.01
CA PRO A 20 -9.11 -17.69 -17.14
C PRO A 20 -10.32 -17.54 -16.19
N PRO A 21 -10.80 -16.30 -15.92
CA PRO A 21 -10.31 -15.03 -16.45
C PRO A 21 -8.95 -14.63 -15.86
N TYR A 22 -8.17 -13.82 -16.59
CA TYR A 22 -6.91 -13.29 -16.10
C TYR A 22 -7.10 -11.94 -15.40
N PRO A 23 -6.32 -11.62 -14.35
CA PRO A 23 -6.34 -10.31 -13.72
C PRO A 23 -5.96 -9.21 -14.71
N THR A 24 -6.55 -8.04 -14.55
CA THR A 24 -6.31 -6.84 -15.36
C THR A 24 -6.12 -5.62 -14.45
N PRO A 25 -5.61 -4.48 -14.96
CA PRO A 25 -5.54 -3.24 -14.17
C PRO A 25 -6.86 -2.79 -13.56
N THR A 26 -7.98 -3.10 -14.22
CA THR A 26 -9.32 -2.70 -13.78
C THR A 26 -10.03 -3.78 -12.97
N ASP A 27 -9.55 -5.01 -13.04
CA ASP A 27 -10.06 -6.16 -12.28
C ASP A 27 -8.88 -7.04 -11.86
N PRO A 28 -8.19 -6.70 -10.76
CA PRO A 28 -7.08 -7.49 -10.25
C PRO A 28 -7.51 -8.84 -9.66
N GLN A 29 -8.82 -9.17 -9.70
CA GLN A 29 -9.40 -10.40 -9.15
C GLN A 29 -9.07 -10.62 -7.67
N ILE A 30 -9.08 -9.54 -6.90
CA ILE A 30 -8.89 -9.62 -5.45
C ILE A 30 -10.07 -10.39 -4.85
N PRO A 31 -9.83 -11.43 -4.02
CA PRO A 31 -10.90 -12.20 -3.43
C PRO A 31 -11.87 -11.31 -2.65
N PRO A 32 -13.20 -11.49 -2.77
CA PRO A 32 -14.19 -10.68 -2.06
C PRO A 32 -14.10 -10.82 -0.52
N SER A 33 -13.38 -11.83 -0.04
CA SER A 33 -13.07 -12.03 1.38
C SER A 33 -12.00 -11.08 1.92
N ILE A 34 -11.32 -10.30 1.08
CA ILE A 34 -10.39 -9.27 1.51
C ILE A 34 -11.17 -8.00 1.84
N THR A 35 -11.58 -7.89 3.11
CA THR A 35 -12.30 -6.76 3.68
C THR A 35 -11.43 -6.03 4.70
N PRO A 36 -11.82 -4.81 5.13
CA PRO A 36 -11.26 -4.17 6.32
C PRO A 36 -11.11 -5.13 7.50
N ARG A 37 -9.98 -5.06 8.19
CA ARG A 37 -9.69 -5.90 9.37
C ARG A 37 -9.22 -5.04 10.53
N GLN A 38 -9.88 -5.19 11.67
CA GLN A 38 -9.39 -4.64 12.93
C GLN A 38 -8.30 -5.53 13.52
N VAL A 39 -7.30 -4.89 14.11
CA VAL A 39 -6.19 -5.52 14.82
C VAL A 39 -5.94 -4.77 16.12
N THR A 40 -5.52 -5.50 17.16
CA THR A 40 -5.01 -4.89 18.38
C THR A 40 -3.48 -4.85 18.27
N LEU A 41 -2.89 -3.67 18.47
CA LEU A 41 -1.45 -3.46 18.39
C LEU A 41 -0.73 -4.16 19.55
N ARG A 42 0.60 -4.17 19.51
CA ARG A 42 1.47 -4.91 20.44
C ARG A 42 1.26 -4.55 21.92
N ASP A 43 0.82 -3.33 22.20
CA ASP A 43 0.44 -2.89 23.56
C ASP A 43 -0.83 -3.56 24.11
N ARG A 44 -1.53 -4.33 23.28
CA ARG A 44 -2.77 -5.06 23.57
C ARG A 44 -3.96 -4.16 23.96
N ILE A 45 -3.86 -2.87 23.73
CA ILE A 45 -4.87 -1.87 24.10
C ILE A 45 -5.27 -1.06 22.87
N THR A 46 -4.29 -0.64 22.08
CA THR A 46 -4.53 0.21 20.93
C THR A 46 -5.13 -0.59 19.78
N ILE A 47 -6.25 -0.11 19.26
CA ILE A 47 -6.91 -0.69 18.09
C ILE A 47 -6.43 0.04 16.84
N ALA A 48 -6.19 -0.72 15.77
CA ALA A 48 -5.96 -0.21 14.44
C ALA A 48 -6.79 -1.01 13.43
N SER A 49 -6.98 -0.44 12.25
CA SER A 49 -7.73 -1.05 11.15
C SER A 49 -6.86 -1.09 9.90
N LEU A 50 -6.85 -2.24 9.24
CA LEU A 50 -6.17 -2.45 7.96
C LEU A 50 -7.19 -2.39 6.83
N LEU A 51 -7.03 -1.41 5.94
CA LEU A 51 -7.96 -1.12 4.86
C LEU A 51 -7.35 -1.52 3.51
N PRO A 52 -8.00 -2.40 2.73
CA PRO A 52 -7.52 -2.79 1.40
C PRO A 52 -7.86 -1.74 0.33
N PHE A 53 -6.92 -1.47 -0.57
CA PHE A 53 -7.06 -0.58 -1.72
C PHE A 53 -6.52 -1.27 -2.98
N SER A 54 -7.33 -1.26 -4.04
CA SER A 54 -7.02 -1.95 -5.30
C SER A 54 -6.66 -1.00 -6.44
N THR A 55 -6.79 0.31 -6.21
CA THR A 55 -6.50 1.35 -7.18
C THR A 55 -6.01 2.61 -6.45
N PRO A 56 -5.05 3.36 -7.02
CA PRO A 56 -4.62 4.62 -6.44
C PRO A 56 -5.74 5.66 -6.32
N THR A 57 -6.75 5.60 -7.20
CA THR A 57 -7.87 6.56 -7.18
C THR A 57 -8.82 6.38 -6.01
N ALA A 58 -8.81 5.20 -5.36
CA ALA A 58 -9.60 4.94 -4.15
C ALA A 58 -8.93 5.48 -2.89
N VAL A 59 -7.64 5.85 -2.95
CA VAL A 59 -6.91 6.40 -1.81
C VAL A 59 -7.14 7.90 -1.75
N PRO A 60 -7.56 8.47 -0.60
CA PRO A 60 -7.71 9.91 -0.47
C PRO A 60 -6.43 10.70 -0.78
N PRO A 61 -6.51 11.86 -1.47
CA PRO A 61 -5.32 12.55 -1.98
C PRO A 61 -4.29 12.99 -0.92
N ARG A 62 -4.71 13.49 0.24
CA ARG A 62 -3.76 13.88 1.31
C ARG A 62 -3.12 12.66 1.94
N LEU A 63 -3.87 11.57 2.12
CA LEU A 63 -3.33 10.30 2.61
C LEU A 63 -2.29 9.73 1.63
N LEU A 64 -2.58 9.74 0.33
CA LEU A 64 -1.66 9.30 -0.71
C LEU A 64 -0.38 10.15 -0.72
N THR A 65 -0.53 11.47 -0.62
CA THR A 65 0.61 12.41 -0.57
C THR A 65 1.44 12.19 0.69
N TYR A 66 0.80 11.95 1.83
CA TYR A 66 1.48 11.66 3.09
C TYR A 66 2.34 10.39 2.97
N LEU A 67 1.76 9.28 2.48
CA LEU A 67 2.50 8.04 2.25
C LEU A 67 3.65 8.20 1.24
N CYS A 68 3.44 8.97 0.17
CA CYS A 68 4.50 9.30 -0.79
C CYS A 68 5.67 10.02 -0.11
N ASN A 69 5.39 11.00 0.75
CA ASN A 69 6.41 11.72 1.49
C ASN A 69 7.18 10.78 2.44
N GLN A 70 6.47 9.86 3.11
CA GLN A 70 7.11 8.87 3.97
C GLN A 70 8.04 7.93 3.18
N LEU A 71 7.63 7.47 1.98
CA LEU A 71 8.52 6.70 1.12
C LEU A 71 9.73 7.51 0.66
N ASN A 72 9.53 8.76 0.25
CA ASN A 72 10.62 9.63 -0.19
C ASN A 72 11.66 9.87 0.92
N LEU A 73 11.23 9.98 2.19
CA LEU A 73 12.16 10.03 3.33
C LEU A 73 13.00 8.76 3.45
N GLU A 74 12.43 7.58 3.19
CA GLU A 74 13.18 6.31 3.20
C GLU A 74 14.13 6.17 2.02
N ILE A 75 13.74 6.68 0.85
CA ILE A 75 14.60 6.77 -0.34
C ILE A 75 15.80 7.70 -0.08
N GLU A 76 15.56 8.87 0.51
CA GLU A 76 16.61 9.85 0.84
C GLU A 76 17.58 9.32 1.91
N LYS A 77 17.10 8.52 2.86
CA LYS A 77 17.96 7.81 3.83
C LYS A 77 18.86 6.77 3.14
N GLY A 78 18.38 6.11 2.09
CA GLY A 78 19.18 5.24 1.21
C GLY A 78 19.47 3.84 1.74
N ASP A 79 18.81 3.40 2.81
CA ASP A 79 19.14 2.14 3.50
C ASP A 79 18.11 1.00 3.27
N THR A 80 16.94 1.30 2.68
CA THR A 80 15.80 0.35 2.63
C THR A 80 15.23 0.11 1.24
N TYR A 81 15.11 1.14 0.40
CA TYR A 81 14.58 1.03 -0.96
C TYR A 81 15.68 1.26 -2.00
N PRO A 82 15.64 0.57 -3.16
CA PRO A 82 16.68 0.68 -4.19
C PRO A 82 16.56 1.95 -5.04
N MET A 83 15.46 2.71 -4.90
CA MET A 83 15.27 3.95 -5.64
C MET A 83 16.32 4.98 -5.20
N MET A 84 16.91 5.68 -6.16
CA MET A 84 17.92 6.72 -5.90
C MET A 84 17.32 8.12 -5.81
N THR A 85 16.12 8.32 -6.34
CA THR A 85 15.47 9.63 -6.47
C THR A 85 14.05 9.57 -5.93
N SER A 86 13.64 10.62 -5.24
CA SER A 86 12.26 10.81 -4.81
C SER A 86 11.30 10.86 -5.99
N MET A 87 10.04 10.54 -5.73
CA MET A 87 8.98 10.50 -6.75
C MET A 87 7.78 11.36 -6.37
N PRO A 88 7.00 11.84 -7.35
CA PRO A 88 5.75 12.54 -7.08
C PRO A 88 4.64 11.57 -6.65
N ALA A 89 3.62 12.09 -5.96
CA ALA A 89 2.50 11.31 -5.44
C ALA A 89 1.74 10.50 -6.52
N THR A 90 1.70 11.00 -7.75
CA THR A 90 1.07 10.31 -8.89
C THR A 90 1.82 9.03 -9.27
N THR A 91 3.15 9.11 -9.36
CA THR A 91 4.02 7.94 -9.60
C THR A 91 3.95 6.98 -8.43
N PHE A 92 4.02 7.49 -7.19
CA PHE A 92 3.87 6.67 -5.98
C PHE A 92 2.55 5.91 -5.97
N GLY A 93 1.43 6.57 -6.24
CA GLY A 93 0.13 5.91 -6.24
C GLY A 93 0.06 4.79 -7.28
N THR A 94 0.55 5.05 -8.50
CA THR A 94 0.59 4.06 -9.57
C THR A 94 1.50 2.88 -9.23
N TYR A 95 2.62 3.11 -8.53
CA TYR A 95 3.57 2.09 -8.10
C TYR A 95 3.07 1.26 -6.91
N TRP A 96 2.54 1.92 -5.88
CA TRP A 96 2.21 1.33 -4.58
C TRP A 96 0.83 0.65 -4.59
N PHE A 97 -0.13 1.24 -5.28
CA PHE A 97 -1.50 0.70 -5.40
C PHE A 97 -1.78 0.13 -6.79
N GLN A 98 -0.72 -0.33 -7.47
CA GLN A 98 -0.77 -0.86 -8.83
C GLN A 98 -1.66 -2.10 -8.99
N ASN A 99 -1.73 -2.92 -7.94
CA ASN A 99 -2.44 -4.19 -7.91
C ASN A 99 -3.21 -4.35 -6.60
N PHE A 100 -2.50 -4.33 -5.48
CA PHE A 100 -3.09 -4.33 -4.15
C PHE A 100 -2.18 -3.58 -3.19
N GLY A 101 -2.76 -2.66 -2.43
CA GLY A 101 -2.13 -2.05 -1.27
C GLY A 101 -3.07 -2.08 -0.08
N ALA A 102 -2.53 -2.07 1.12
CA ALA A 102 -3.31 -1.89 2.32
C ALA A 102 -2.72 -0.76 3.15
N ILE A 103 -3.58 0.02 3.80
CA ILE A 103 -3.18 1.12 4.68
C ILE A 103 -3.68 0.77 6.08
N MET A 104 -2.79 0.88 7.07
CA MET A 104 -3.14 0.70 8.48
C MET A 104 -3.39 2.06 9.12
N LEU A 105 -4.58 2.23 9.69
CA LEU A 105 -5.03 3.45 10.36
C LEU A 105 -5.32 3.16 11.84
N LEU A 106 -4.98 4.09 12.71
CA LEU A 106 -5.31 4.05 14.13
C LEU A 106 -6.84 4.13 14.32
N GLY A 107 -7.37 3.34 15.25
CA GLY A 107 -8.79 3.30 15.57
C GLY A 107 -9.58 2.26 14.77
N GLU A 108 -10.89 2.29 14.97
CA GLU A 108 -11.87 1.43 14.31
C GLU A 108 -12.38 2.10 13.04
N VAL A 109 -11.86 1.69 11.89
CA VAL A 109 -12.25 2.18 10.56
C VAL A 109 -12.76 1.00 9.76
N GLY A 110 -14.04 1.01 9.43
CA GLY A 110 -14.75 -0.14 8.88
C GLY A 110 -14.82 -0.20 7.36
N SER A 111 -14.47 0.88 6.65
CA SER A 111 -14.70 0.99 5.21
C SER A 111 -13.82 2.06 4.54
N ILE A 112 -13.69 1.99 3.22
CA ILE A 112 -12.98 3.01 2.43
C ILE A 112 -13.75 4.34 2.47
N GLU A 113 -15.09 4.28 2.46
CA GLU A 113 -15.99 5.43 2.56
C GLU A 113 -15.78 6.20 3.86
N GLU A 114 -15.46 5.51 4.95
CA GLU A 114 -15.10 6.13 6.22
C GLU A 114 -13.74 6.85 6.14
N VAL A 115 -12.75 6.28 5.46
CA VAL A 115 -11.46 6.94 5.20
C VAL A 115 -11.66 8.23 4.40
N GLU A 116 -12.55 8.23 3.40
CA GLU A 116 -12.92 9.46 2.68
C GLU A 116 -13.59 10.50 3.58
N GLN A 117 -14.43 10.07 4.53
CA GLN A 117 -15.03 10.99 5.49
C GLN A 117 -13.98 11.60 6.42
N MET A 118 -12.99 10.81 6.88
CA MET A 118 -11.86 11.28 7.66
C MET A 118 -11.06 12.35 6.87
N GLU A 119 -10.76 12.08 5.59
CA GLU A 119 -10.13 13.06 4.69
C GLU A 119 -10.93 14.36 4.62
N ARG A 120 -12.26 14.29 4.40
CA ARG A 120 -13.14 15.46 4.30
C ARG A 120 -13.21 16.27 5.59
N ARG A 121 -13.09 15.63 6.76
CA ARG A 121 -13.00 16.29 8.07
C ARG A 121 -11.64 16.92 8.32
N GLY A 122 -10.65 16.63 7.47
CA GLY A 122 -9.32 17.17 7.55
C GLY A 122 -8.39 16.40 8.47
N GLU A 123 -8.61 15.09 8.62
CA GLU A 123 -7.82 14.19 9.48
C GLU A 123 -6.31 14.42 9.36
N ARG A 124 -5.63 14.29 10.49
CA ARG A 124 -4.18 14.46 10.59
C ARG A 124 -3.51 13.11 10.38
N TRP A 125 -3.24 12.79 9.12
CA TRP A 125 -2.66 11.50 8.73
C TRP A 125 -1.33 11.20 9.42
N GLU A 126 -0.58 12.21 9.83
CA GLU A 126 0.64 12.05 10.61
C GLU A 126 0.43 11.47 12.02
N GLU A 127 -0.80 11.54 12.56
CA GLU A 127 -1.16 10.98 13.86
C GLU A 127 -1.89 9.63 13.73
N VAL A 128 -2.60 9.43 12.61
CA VAL A 128 -3.53 8.31 12.43
C VAL A 128 -3.00 7.24 11.48
N CYS A 129 -2.18 7.56 10.48
CA CYS A 129 -1.66 6.57 9.56
C CYS A 129 -0.43 5.88 10.16
N LEU A 130 -0.53 4.56 10.32
CA LEU A 130 0.53 3.74 10.93
C LEU A 130 1.52 3.20 9.90
N GLY A 131 1.07 3.08 8.66
CA GLY A 131 1.86 2.55 7.57
C GLY A 131 1.02 2.00 6.45
N SER A 132 1.70 1.44 5.46
CA SER A 132 1.09 0.78 4.32
C SER A 132 2.01 -0.32 3.82
N PHE A 133 1.43 -1.29 3.13
CA PHE A 133 2.19 -2.24 2.33
C PHE A 133 1.50 -2.49 1.01
N TYR A 134 2.25 -2.95 0.03
CA TYR A 134 1.70 -3.42 -1.24
C TYR A 134 1.96 -4.90 -1.44
N VAL A 135 1.15 -5.53 -2.29
CA VAL A 135 1.39 -6.88 -2.81
C VAL A 135 1.14 -6.89 -4.31
N LYS A 136 2.16 -7.30 -5.08
CA LYS A 136 2.07 -7.42 -6.53
C LYS A 136 2.86 -8.62 -7.06
N PRO A 137 2.57 -9.13 -8.26
CA PRO A 137 3.40 -10.17 -8.88
C PRO A 137 4.86 -9.72 -9.04
N ASN A 138 5.81 -10.57 -8.66
CA ASN A 138 7.24 -10.26 -8.82
C ASN A 138 7.77 -10.56 -10.23
N TYR A 139 7.13 -11.51 -10.92
CA TYR A 139 7.55 -11.99 -12.24
C TYR A 139 6.37 -12.05 -13.22
N PRO A 140 6.62 -11.89 -14.53
CA PRO A 140 5.58 -12.01 -15.55
C PRO A 140 5.17 -13.44 -15.89
N GLY A 141 3.97 -13.56 -16.47
CA GLY A 141 3.48 -14.77 -17.10
C GLY A 141 3.29 -15.93 -16.13
N ARG A 142 4.04 -17.03 -16.33
CA ARG A 142 3.87 -18.28 -15.58
C ARG A 142 4.30 -18.18 -14.11
N SER A 143 5.20 -17.25 -13.80
CA SER A 143 5.75 -17.05 -12.45
C SER A 143 5.07 -15.91 -11.69
N SER A 144 3.97 -15.36 -12.20
CA SER A 144 3.23 -14.26 -11.56
C SER A 144 2.49 -14.66 -10.28
N HIS A 145 2.46 -15.95 -9.96
CA HIS A 145 1.96 -16.48 -8.70
C HIS A 145 2.94 -16.22 -7.53
N VAL A 146 4.20 -15.88 -7.83
CA VAL A 146 5.18 -15.45 -6.83
C VAL A 146 5.00 -13.95 -6.62
N CYS A 147 4.52 -13.57 -5.43
CA CYS A 147 4.32 -12.16 -5.09
C CYS A 147 5.61 -11.51 -4.56
N ASN A 148 5.62 -10.19 -4.64
CA ASN A 148 6.51 -9.29 -3.93
C ASN A 148 5.64 -8.33 -3.11
N GLY A 149 6.18 -7.86 -1.98
CA GLY A 149 5.58 -6.80 -1.20
C GLY A 149 6.64 -5.86 -0.65
N GLY A 150 6.28 -4.60 -0.55
CA GLY A 150 7.05 -3.56 0.13
C GLY A 150 6.25 -3.02 1.29
N PHE A 151 6.95 -2.68 2.36
CA PHE A 151 6.37 -2.17 3.60
C PHE A 151 6.87 -0.76 3.85
N LEU A 152 5.97 0.09 4.33
CA LEU A 152 6.26 1.45 4.75
C LEU A 152 5.65 1.66 6.12
N VAL A 153 6.48 1.94 7.11
CA VAL A 153 6.05 2.32 8.46
C VAL A 153 6.30 3.81 8.62
N THR A 154 5.26 4.53 9.00
CA THR A 154 5.31 5.99 9.17
C THR A 154 6.20 6.34 10.36
N GLU A 155 6.86 7.50 10.34
CA GLU A 155 7.74 7.89 11.45
C GLU A 155 7.01 7.96 12.80
N ALA A 156 5.75 8.40 12.80
CA ALA A 156 4.91 8.44 14.00
C ALA A 156 4.61 7.05 14.60
N ALA A 157 4.70 6.00 13.78
CA ALA A 157 4.56 4.61 14.18
C ALA A 157 5.87 3.94 14.63
N ARG A 158 7.03 4.57 14.35
CA ARG A 158 8.33 3.97 14.68
C ARG A 158 8.54 3.89 16.20
N ASN A 159 9.28 2.85 16.62
CA ASN A 159 9.55 2.52 18.02
C ASN A 159 8.34 2.12 18.88
N ARG A 160 7.15 1.93 18.28
CA ARG A 160 5.97 1.40 18.96
C ARG A 160 5.68 -0.09 18.67
N GLY A 161 6.53 -0.72 17.85
CA GLY A 161 6.47 -2.16 17.55
C GLY A 161 5.36 -2.56 16.57
N TRP A 162 4.96 -1.66 15.66
CA TRP A 162 3.84 -1.84 14.72
C TRP A 162 4.25 -2.41 13.35
N GLY A 163 5.53 -2.77 13.18
CA GLY A 163 6.10 -3.33 11.95
C GLY A 163 6.40 -4.84 12.01
N ASP A 164 6.01 -5.51 13.09
CA ASP A 164 6.11 -6.98 13.29
C ASP A 164 4.73 -7.64 13.13
#